data_AF-A0A2W4QV20-F1
#
_entry.id   AF-A0A2W4QV20-F1
#
_cell.length_a   1.000
_cell.length_b   1.000
_cell.length_c   1.000
_cell.angle_alpha   90.00
_cell.angle_beta   90.00
_cell.angle_gamma   90.00
#
_symmetry.space_group_name_H-M   'P 1'
#
loop_
_entity.id
_entity.type
_entity.pdbx_description
1 polymer ?
#
loop_
_entity_poly.entity_id
_entity_poly.type
_entity_poly.pdbx_seq_one_letter_code
_entity_poly.pdbx_strand_id
1 'polypeptide(L)'
;MALLFAPKIVTLPIVGREELFPVRRVYCVGRNYLEHIREMKEADERDPPFFFQKPTDAVVTEGSEIPYPPQTDDFQFEVELVVAIGKSGANVSADRALDLVFGYAAGVDLTRRDRQRESFAKGLPWEIGKSFDNSAPVGPIHPVSLVGHLLAGAISIKYTLSLIQFP
;
A
#
# COMPACT_ATOMS: atom_id res chain seq x y z
N MET A 1 -3.14 -1.55 -35.60
CA MET A 1 -2.01 -2.02 -34.77
C MET A 1 -2.50 -3.11 -33.84
N ALA A 2 -1.78 -4.22 -33.71
CA ALA A 2 -2.07 -5.30 -32.75
C ALA A 2 -0.93 -5.38 -31.74
N LEU A 3 -1.23 -5.73 -30.48
CA LEU A 3 -0.23 -5.99 -29.46
C LEU A 3 0.46 -7.33 -29.73
N LEU A 4 1.76 -7.43 -29.45
CA LEU A 4 2.50 -8.68 -29.57
C LEU A 4 2.08 -9.70 -28.50
N PHE A 5 1.64 -9.24 -27.34
CA PHE A 5 1.10 -10.03 -26.24
C PHE A 5 0.07 -9.22 -25.45
N ALA A 6 -0.87 -9.89 -24.79
CA ALA A 6 -1.85 -9.24 -23.94
C ALA A 6 -1.18 -8.76 -22.63
N PRO A 7 -1.36 -7.50 -22.21
CA PRO A 7 -0.84 -7.03 -20.94
C PRO A 7 -1.62 -7.67 -19.78
N LYS A 8 -0.90 -8.05 -18.72
CA LYS A 8 -1.54 -8.50 -17.47
C LYS A 8 -2.17 -7.29 -16.78
N ILE A 9 -3.46 -7.37 -16.49
CA ILE A 9 -4.16 -6.36 -15.67
C ILE A 9 -4.14 -6.87 -14.23
N VAL A 10 -3.54 -6.10 -13.33
CA VAL A 10 -3.59 -6.39 -11.90
C VAL A 10 -4.94 -5.96 -11.37
N THR A 11 -5.58 -6.84 -10.61
CA THR A 11 -6.94 -6.63 -10.13
C THR A 11 -7.07 -7.03 -8.66
N LEU A 12 -8.06 -6.44 -7.98
CA LEU A 12 -8.42 -6.79 -6.60
C LEU A 12 -9.86 -7.34 -6.56
N PRO A 13 -10.14 -8.37 -5.75
CA PRO A 13 -11.50 -8.84 -5.52
C PRO A 13 -12.36 -7.74 -4.90
N ILE A 14 -13.66 -7.75 -5.18
CA ILE A 14 -14.64 -6.85 -4.58
C ILE A 14 -15.61 -7.69 -3.75
N VAL A 15 -15.80 -7.33 -2.48
CA VAL A 15 -16.70 -8.06 -1.59
C VAL A 15 -18.13 -8.00 -2.11
N GLY A 16 -18.74 -9.17 -2.26
CA GLY A 16 -20.13 -9.32 -2.71
C GLY A 16 -20.35 -9.09 -4.20
N ARG A 17 -19.29 -9.13 -5.03
CA ARG A 17 -19.36 -8.95 -6.47
C ARG A 17 -18.51 -9.97 -7.22
N GLU A 18 -18.90 -10.27 -8.46
CA GLU A 18 -18.11 -11.12 -9.37
C GLU A 18 -17.06 -10.30 -10.12
N GLU A 19 -17.31 -9.00 -10.30
CA GLU A 19 -16.38 -8.09 -10.94
C GLU A 19 -15.14 -7.85 -10.08
N LEU A 20 -14.01 -7.60 -10.76
CA LEU A 20 -12.74 -7.27 -10.14
C LEU A 20 -12.41 -5.79 -10.35
N PHE A 21 -11.73 -5.19 -9.38
CA PHE A 21 -11.29 -3.80 -9.46
C PHE A 21 -9.93 -3.70 -10.16
N PRO A 22 -9.80 -3.04 -11.32
CA PRO A 22 -8.52 -2.89 -11.99
C PRO A 22 -7.63 -1.85 -11.29
N VAL A 23 -6.42 -2.25 -10.90
CA VAL A 23 -5.45 -1.36 -10.25
C VAL A 23 -4.71 -0.55 -11.30
N ARG A 24 -4.71 0.77 -11.18
CA ARG A 24 -4.01 1.69 -12.11
C ARG A 24 -2.62 2.10 -11.61
N ARG A 25 -2.59 2.75 -10.44
CA ARG A 25 -1.39 3.25 -9.76
C ARG A 25 -1.58 3.06 -8.27
N VAL A 26 -0.49 2.77 -7.57
CA VAL A 26 -0.46 2.71 -6.10
C VAL A 26 0.26 3.94 -5.59
N TYR A 27 -0.44 4.76 -4.82
CA TYR A 27 0.11 5.91 -4.10
C TYR A 27 0.10 5.58 -2.61
N CYS A 28 1.22 5.85 -1.95
CA CYS A 28 1.40 5.64 -0.52
C CYS A 28 1.70 6.98 0.14
N VAL A 29 1.28 7.14 1.39
CA VAL A 29 1.47 8.39 2.15
C VAL A 29 2.43 8.12 3.30
N GLY A 30 3.62 8.71 3.25
CA GLY A 30 4.55 8.65 4.36
C GLY A 30 4.18 9.66 5.45
N ARG A 31 4.40 9.30 6.72
CA ARG A 31 4.18 10.16 7.90
C ARG A 31 2.71 10.60 8.08
N ASN A 32 1.75 9.69 7.85
CA ASN A 32 0.33 10.01 7.94
C ASN A 32 -0.34 9.69 9.29
N TYR A 33 0.42 9.14 10.25
CA TYR A 33 -0.02 8.88 11.63
C TYR A 33 0.94 9.53 12.63
N LEU A 34 0.41 10.38 13.51
CA LEU A 34 1.17 11.13 14.51
C LEU A 34 2.02 10.23 15.42
N GLU A 35 1.50 9.06 15.81
CA GLU A 35 2.23 8.12 16.66
C GLU A 35 3.43 7.49 15.94
N HIS A 36 3.30 7.20 14.64
CA HIS A 36 4.38 6.72 13.80
C HIS A 36 5.48 7.79 13.57
N ILE A 37 5.10 9.07 13.47
CA ILE A 37 6.07 10.18 13.41
C ILE A 37 6.94 10.22 14.67
N ARG A 38 6.31 10.06 15.85
CA ARG A 38 7.02 10.04 17.15
C ARG A 38 7.95 8.84 17.29
N GLU A 39 7.55 7.69 16.76
CA GLU A 39 8.35 6.46 16.77
C GLU A 39 9.61 6.58 15.89
N MET A 40 9.47 7.14 14.69
CA MET A 40 10.57 7.25 13.72
C MET A 40 11.66 8.25 14.16
N LYS A 41 11.38 9.20 15.08
CA LYS A 41 12.33 10.21 15.62
C LYS A 41 13.15 11.01 14.59
N GLU A 42 12.79 10.94 13.31
CA GLU A 42 13.53 11.48 12.17
C GLU A 42 12.84 12.71 11.54
N ALA A 43 11.75 13.23 12.14
CA ALA A 43 10.92 14.30 11.57
C ALA A 43 10.28 15.22 12.63
N ASP A 44 10.05 16.49 12.28
CA ASP A 44 9.18 17.39 13.06
C ASP A 44 7.71 17.03 12.79
N GLU A 45 6.86 17.03 13.82
CA GLU A 45 5.42 16.76 13.71
C GLU A 45 4.69 17.74 12.76
N ARG A 46 5.34 18.84 12.39
CA ARG A 46 4.85 19.87 11.47
C ARG A 46 5.17 19.60 9.99
N ASP A 47 6.01 18.62 9.68
CA ASP A 47 6.32 18.30 8.29
C ASP A 47 5.06 17.77 7.57
N PRO A 48 4.77 18.25 6.34
CA PRO A 48 3.63 17.74 5.59
C PRO A 48 3.85 16.26 5.21
N PRO A 49 2.78 15.47 5.03
CA PRO A 49 2.89 14.15 4.46
C PRO A 49 3.53 14.23 3.07
N PHE A 50 4.28 13.21 2.69
CA PHE A 50 4.84 13.07 1.36
C PHE A 50 4.34 11.78 0.71
N PHE A 51 4.47 11.72 -0.60
CA PHE A 51 4.00 10.59 -1.38
C PHE A 51 5.15 9.82 -2.00
N PHE A 52 4.99 8.50 -2.06
CA PHE A 52 5.78 7.61 -2.90
C PHE A 52 4.84 6.63 -3.60
N GLN A 53 5.39 5.80 -4.49
CA GLN A 53 4.61 4.88 -5.28
C GLN A 53 5.18 3.46 -5.23
N LYS A 54 4.27 2.49 -5.39
CA LYS A 54 4.63 1.10 -5.70
C LYS A 54 4.19 0.81 -7.14
N PRO A 55 4.94 -0.02 -7.88
CA PRO A 55 4.50 -0.44 -9.20
C PRO A 55 3.23 -1.28 -9.07
N THR A 56 2.39 -1.25 -10.09
CA THR A 56 1.06 -1.86 -10.04
C THR A 56 1.12 -3.38 -9.82
N ASP A 57 2.16 -4.04 -10.33
CA ASP A 57 2.43 -5.46 -10.21
C ASP A 57 3.10 -5.87 -8.88
N ALA A 58 3.45 -4.94 -8.00
CA ALA A 58 3.79 -5.25 -6.61
C ALA A 58 2.55 -5.61 -5.76
N VAL A 59 1.34 -5.36 -6.28
CA VAL A 59 0.09 -5.69 -5.59
C VAL A 59 -0.17 -7.19 -5.65
N VAL A 60 -0.32 -7.79 -4.48
CA VAL A 60 -0.68 -9.20 -4.30
C VAL A 60 -1.93 -9.31 -3.45
N THR A 61 -2.77 -10.30 -3.76
CA THR A 61 -4.05 -10.52 -3.07
C THR A 61 -3.91 -11.54 -1.96
N GLU A 62 -4.94 -11.62 -1.12
CA GLU A 62 -5.08 -12.64 -0.08
C GLU A 62 -4.79 -14.07 -0.61
N GLY A 63 -4.12 -14.88 0.22
CA GLY A 63 -3.71 -16.24 -0.12
C GLY A 63 -2.37 -16.36 -0.86
N SER A 64 -1.74 -15.23 -1.23
CA SER A 64 -0.41 -15.24 -1.85
C SER A 64 0.68 -15.53 -0.82
N GLU A 65 1.62 -16.41 -1.17
CA GLU A 65 2.87 -16.55 -0.43
C GLU A 65 3.81 -15.39 -0.81
N ILE A 66 4.29 -14.67 0.20
CA ILE A 66 5.21 -13.55 0.01
C ILE A 66 6.61 -14.02 0.43
N PRO A 67 7.55 -14.20 -0.51
CA PRO A 67 8.90 -14.60 -0.16
C PRO A 67 9.58 -13.47 0.61
N TYR A 68 10.50 -13.83 1.51
CA TYR A 68 11.39 -12.86 2.11
C TYR A 68 12.22 -12.20 0.99
N PRO A 69 12.18 -10.86 0.83
CA PRO A 69 12.78 -10.22 -0.33
C PRO A 69 14.31 -10.27 -0.26
N PRO A 70 15.01 -10.31 -1.40
CA PRO A 70 16.46 -10.28 -1.41
C PRO A 70 16.99 -8.90 -0.99
N GLN A 71 18.27 -8.86 -0.57
CA GLN A 71 19.01 -7.64 -0.25
C GLN A 71 18.43 -6.82 0.90
N THR A 72 17.86 -7.49 1.91
CA THR A 72 17.47 -6.85 3.17
C THR A 72 17.76 -7.80 4.32
N ASP A 73 18.14 -7.22 5.46
CA ASP A 73 18.18 -7.92 6.75
C ASP A 73 17.15 -7.36 7.74
N ASP A 74 16.40 -6.32 7.33
CA ASP A 74 15.40 -5.60 8.13
C ASP A 74 14.11 -5.45 7.31
N PHE A 75 13.29 -6.51 7.31
CA PHE A 75 12.04 -6.58 6.57
C PHE A 75 10.84 -6.28 7.48
N GLN A 76 10.14 -5.19 7.19
CA GLN A 76 9.08 -4.65 8.04
C GLN A 76 7.73 -4.60 7.32
N PHE A 77 6.67 -4.61 8.13
CA PHE A 77 5.27 -4.49 7.71
C PHE A 77 4.66 -3.24 8.35
N GLU A 78 3.93 -2.47 7.55
CA GLU A 78 3.13 -1.32 7.99
C GLU A 78 1.68 -1.60 7.57
N VAL A 79 0.75 -1.71 8.53
CA VAL A 79 -0.67 -1.95 8.20
C VAL A 79 -1.35 -0.64 7.84
N GLU A 80 -2.06 -0.63 6.71
CA GLU A 80 -2.58 0.59 6.11
C GLU A 80 -4.03 0.43 5.64
N LEU A 81 -4.80 1.53 5.72
CA LEU A 81 -6.09 1.62 5.05
C LEU A 81 -5.86 1.97 3.57
N VAL A 82 -6.24 1.07 2.68
CA VAL A 82 -6.20 1.29 1.23
C VAL A 82 -7.51 1.93 0.77
N VAL A 83 -7.40 3.01 0.00
CA VAL A 83 -8.54 3.72 -0.60
C VAL A 83 -8.57 3.45 -2.10
N ALA A 84 -9.59 2.78 -2.59
CA ALA A 84 -9.78 2.53 -4.02
C ALA A 84 -10.54 3.70 -4.66
N ILE A 85 -9.95 4.31 -5.70
CA ILE A 85 -10.53 5.47 -6.38
C ILE A 85 -11.33 5.01 -7.61
N GLY A 86 -12.64 5.28 -7.63
CA GLY A 86 -13.56 4.88 -8.70
C GLY A 86 -13.85 5.95 -9.74
N LYS A 87 -13.57 7.21 -9.45
CA LYS A 87 -13.80 8.34 -10.37
C LYS A 87 -12.54 9.18 -10.52
N SER A 88 -12.26 9.63 -11.74
CA SER A 88 -11.18 10.56 -12.01
C SER A 88 -11.51 11.97 -11.51
N GLY A 89 -10.48 12.74 -11.19
CA GLY A 89 -10.57 14.13 -10.81
C GLY A 89 -9.20 14.80 -10.82
N ALA A 90 -9.18 16.12 -10.93
CA ALA A 90 -7.97 16.94 -10.82
C ALA A 90 -8.32 18.20 -10.02
N ASN A 91 -7.42 18.63 -9.12
CA ASN A 91 -7.65 19.76 -8.21
C ASN A 91 -8.98 19.64 -7.43
N VAL A 92 -9.24 18.44 -6.93
CA VAL A 92 -10.48 18.10 -6.22
C VAL A 92 -10.44 18.76 -4.84
N SER A 93 -11.49 19.51 -4.49
CA SER A 93 -11.59 20.10 -3.16
C SER A 93 -11.82 19.03 -2.09
N ALA A 94 -11.37 19.29 -0.86
CA ALA A 94 -11.42 18.30 0.21
C ALA A 94 -12.84 17.81 0.52
N ASP A 95 -13.85 18.69 0.42
CA ASP A 95 -15.26 18.38 0.64
C ASP A 95 -15.86 17.47 -0.45
N ARG A 96 -15.22 17.38 -1.62
CA ARG A 96 -15.65 16.54 -2.75
C ARG A 96 -14.79 15.28 -2.90
N ALA A 97 -13.70 15.15 -2.15
CA ALA A 97 -12.73 14.07 -2.32
C ALA A 97 -13.35 12.68 -2.11
N LEU A 98 -14.23 12.53 -1.12
CA LEU A 98 -14.90 11.26 -0.81
C LEU A 98 -15.81 10.76 -1.94
N ASP A 99 -16.36 11.65 -2.78
CA ASP A 99 -17.21 11.26 -3.91
C ASP A 99 -16.50 10.44 -4.98
N LEU A 100 -15.16 10.48 -4.98
CA LEU A 100 -14.30 9.76 -5.91
C LEU A 100 -13.96 8.35 -5.41
N VAL A 101 -14.20 8.06 -4.14
CA VAL A 101 -13.86 6.78 -3.52
C VAL A 101 -14.85 5.70 -3.96
N PHE A 102 -14.33 4.60 -4.50
CA PHE A 102 -15.09 3.40 -4.80
C PHE A 102 -15.31 2.53 -3.56
N GLY A 103 -14.25 2.36 -2.76
CA GLY A 103 -14.25 1.46 -1.61
C GLY A 103 -12.94 1.48 -0.84
N TYR A 104 -12.85 0.61 0.15
CA TYR A 104 -11.73 0.50 1.06
C TYR A 104 -11.24 -0.94 1.18
N ALA A 105 -9.96 -1.13 1.48
CA ALA A 105 -9.40 -2.43 1.81
C ALA A 105 -8.36 -2.29 2.92
N ALA A 106 -8.03 -3.39 3.59
CA ALA A 106 -6.81 -3.47 4.39
C ALA A 106 -5.63 -3.77 3.47
N GLY A 107 -4.50 -3.11 3.69
CA GLY A 107 -3.25 -3.38 3.00
C GLY A 107 -2.06 -3.41 3.92
N VAL A 108 -0.94 -3.91 3.41
CA VAL A 108 0.35 -3.90 4.10
C VAL A 108 1.36 -3.21 3.19
N ASP A 109 1.99 -2.14 3.68
CA ASP A 109 3.17 -1.57 3.06
C ASP A 109 4.41 -2.31 3.57
N LEU A 110 4.86 -3.28 2.77
CA LEU A 110 6.07 -4.01 3.04
C LEU A 110 7.31 -3.18 2.69
N THR A 111 8.27 -3.17 3.59
CA THR A 111 9.45 -2.29 3.50
C THR A 111 10.74 -3.06 3.76
N ARG A 112 11.71 -2.93 2.85
CA ARG A 112 13.12 -3.25 3.13
C ARG A 112 13.72 -2.05 3.86
N ARG A 113 13.59 -2.05 5.19
CA ARG A 113 13.79 -0.84 6.02
C ARG A 113 15.23 -0.36 5.98
N ASP A 114 16.18 -1.28 6.03
CA ASP A 114 17.60 -1.00 5.87
C ASP A 114 17.89 -0.24 4.55
N ARG A 115 17.32 -0.69 3.43
CA ARG A 115 17.47 -0.05 2.11
C ARG A 115 16.80 1.31 2.03
N GLN A 116 15.64 1.46 2.66
CA GLN A 116 14.95 2.74 2.75
C GLN A 116 15.79 3.77 3.52
N ARG A 117 16.32 3.39 4.70
CA ARG A 117 17.19 4.26 5.51
C ARG A 117 18.47 4.63 4.77
N GLU A 118 19.09 3.68 4.08
CA GLU A 118 20.26 3.94 3.23
C GLU A 118 19.95 4.98 2.14
N SER A 119 18.81 4.84 1.46
CA SER A 119 18.38 5.78 0.41
C SER A 119 18.13 7.17 0.99
N PHE A 120 17.41 7.25 2.11
CA PHE A 120 17.14 8.50 2.81
C PHE A 120 18.42 9.23 3.22
N ALA A 121 19.37 8.53 3.85
CA ALA A 121 20.65 9.12 4.28
C ALA A 121 21.49 9.69 3.12
N LYS A 122 21.31 9.15 1.91
CA LYS A 122 22.00 9.60 0.68
C LYS A 122 21.18 10.59 -0.14
N GLY A 123 19.96 10.95 0.29
CA GLY A 123 19.04 11.78 -0.49
C GLY A 123 18.59 11.12 -1.80
N LEU A 124 18.56 9.79 -1.85
CA LEU A 124 18.19 9.00 -3.02
C LEU A 124 16.70 8.60 -3.00
N PRO A 125 16.13 8.27 -4.17
CA PRO A 125 14.77 7.75 -4.28
C PRO A 125 14.56 6.46 -3.46
N TRP A 126 13.33 6.24 -2.97
CA TRP A 126 12.99 5.18 -2.00
C TRP A 126 12.64 3.84 -2.62
N GLU A 127 12.73 3.70 -3.94
CA GLU A 127 12.23 2.56 -4.71
C GLU A 127 12.87 1.25 -4.24
N ILE A 128 14.16 1.25 -3.88
CA ILE A 128 14.81 0.05 -3.35
C ILE A 128 14.25 -0.34 -1.97
N GLY A 129 13.73 0.59 -1.18
CA GLY A 129 13.11 0.31 0.12
C GLY A 129 11.63 -0.04 0.03
N LYS A 130 10.90 0.59 -0.90
CA LYS A 130 9.43 0.61 -0.92
C LYS A 130 8.79 -0.04 -2.14
N SER A 131 9.49 -0.19 -3.27
CA SER A 131 8.88 -0.50 -4.58
C SER A 131 9.40 -1.79 -5.20
N PHE A 132 9.65 -2.81 -4.37
CA PHE A 132 10.11 -4.14 -4.77
C PHE A 132 8.95 -5.11 -5.03
N ASP A 133 9.27 -6.30 -5.55
CA ASP A 133 8.29 -7.34 -5.89
C ASP A 133 7.42 -7.73 -4.69
N ASN A 134 6.11 -7.91 -4.93
CA ASN A 134 5.12 -8.31 -3.92
C ASN A 134 5.05 -7.39 -2.69
N SER A 135 5.53 -6.16 -2.78
CA SER A 135 5.63 -5.23 -1.65
C SER A 135 4.30 -4.58 -1.21
N ALA A 136 3.18 -4.90 -1.87
CA ALA A 136 1.86 -4.36 -1.56
C ALA A 136 0.78 -5.45 -1.44
N PRO A 137 0.75 -6.26 -0.38
CA PRO A 137 -0.39 -7.11 -0.07
C PRO A 137 -1.64 -6.27 0.20
N VAL A 138 -2.73 -6.59 -0.48
CA VAL A 138 -4.03 -5.89 -0.34
C VAL A 138 -5.17 -6.91 -0.29
N GLY A 139 -6.05 -6.75 0.68
CA GLY A 139 -7.27 -7.55 0.83
C GLY A 139 -8.35 -7.20 -0.19
N PRO A 140 -9.52 -7.85 -0.13
CA PRO A 140 -10.64 -7.52 -0.99
C PRO A 140 -11.16 -6.10 -0.72
N ILE A 141 -11.65 -5.42 -1.76
CA ILE A 141 -12.24 -4.09 -1.64
C ILE A 141 -13.67 -4.23 -1.13
N HIS A 142 -13.98 -3.49 -0.06
CA HIS A 142 -15.32 -3.25 0.45
C HIS A 142 -15.86 -1.95 -0.16
N PRO A 143 -16.87 -2.00 -1.05
CA PRO A 143 -17.41 -0.80 -1.68
C PRO A 143 -18.02 0.17 -0.68
N VAL A 144 -17.94 1.48 -0.94
CA VAL A 144 -18.61 2.53 -0.13
C VAL A 144 -20.11 2.25 0.00
N SER A 145 -20.74 1.70 -1.04
CA SER A 145 -22.16 1.31 -1.01
C SER A 145 -22.49 0.26 0.07
N LEU A 146 -21.50 -0.48 0.56
CA LEU A 146 -21.66 -1.51 1.58
C LEU A 146 -21.25 -1.01 2.97
N VAL A 147 -20.12 -0.29 3.06
CA VAL A 147 -19.51 0.08 4.36
C VAL A 147 -19.59 1.57 4.71
N GLY A 148 -20.14 2.40 3.82
CA GLY A 148 -20.10 3.85 3.93
C GLY A 148 -18.68 4.42 3.79
N HIS A 149 -18.49 5.68 4.18
CA HIS A 149 -17.15 6.28 4.28
C HIS A 149 -16.57 6.03 5.67
N LEU A 150 -15.39 5.40 5.70
CA LEU A 150 -14.68 5.11 6.94
C LEU A 150 -13.98 6.37 7.44
N LEU A 151 -14.52 6.97 8.50
CA LEU A 151 -13.95 8.17 9.15
C LEU A 151 -13.28 7.87 10.49
N ALA A 152 -13.55 6.71 11.06
CA ALA A 152 -12.96 6.22 12.29
C ALA A 152 -12.99 4.68 12.30
N GLY A 153 -12.05 4.07 13.00
CA GLY A 153 -11.97 2.62 13.13
C GLY A 153 -10.64 2.19 13.73
N ALA A 154 -10.59 0.97 14.26
CA ALA A 154 -9.35 0.35 14.66
C ALA A 154 -8.64 -0.23 13.42
N ILE A 155 -7.33 -0.04 13.36
CA ILE A 155 -6.45 -0.71 12.41
C ILE A 155 -5.36 -1.44 13.22
N SER A 156 -5.14 -2.72 12.91
CA SER A 156 -4.21 -3.54 13.67
C SER A 156 -3.67 -4.67 12.80
N ILE A 157 -2.45 -5.09 13.07
CA ILE A 157 -1.83 -6.27 12.48
C ILE A 157 -1.46 -7.26 13.57
N LYS A 158 -1.68 -8.55 13.29
CA LYS A 158 -1.26 -9.66 14.14
C LYS A 158 -0.50 -10.65 13.29
N TYR A 159 0.66 -11.07 13.76
CA TYR A 159 1.52 -12.03 13.08
C TYR A 159 2.10 -13.04 14.07
N THR A 160 2.47 -14.21 13.56
CA THR A 160 3.15 -15.24 14.31
C THR A 160 4.50 -15.48 13.65
N LEU A 161 5.59 -15.32 14.40
CA LEU A 161 6.92 -15.70 13.94
C LEU A 161 7.11 -17.20 14.21
N SER A 162 7.05 -18.01 13.15
CA SER A 162 7.58 -19.36 13.17
C SER A 162 9.04 -19.31 12.72
N LEU A 163 9.98 -19.63 13.61
CA LEU A 163 11.37 -19.87 13.23
C LEU A 163 11.41 -21.11 12.32
N ILE A 164 11.42 -20.89 11.01
CA ILE A 164 11.75 -21.95 10.06
C ILE A 164 13.27 -22.09 10.12
N GLN A 165 13.76 -23.05 10.91
CA GLN A 165 15.15 -23.50 10.81
C GLN A 165 15.31 -24.17 9.44
N PHE A 166 16.05 -23.51 8.54
CA PHE A 166 16.57 -24.19 7.37
C PHE A 166 17.74 -25.08 7.80
N PRO A 167 17.86 -26.32 7.29
CA PRO A 167 19.00 -27.19 7.55
C PRO A 167 20.32 -26.63 7.00
#